data_AF-A0A645BC58-F1
#
_entry.id   AF-A0A645BC58-F1
#
_cell.length_a   1.000
_cell.length_b   1.000
_cell.length_c   1.000
_cell.angle_alpha   90.00
_cell.angle_beta   90.00
_cell.angle_gamma   90.00
#
_symmetry.space_group_name_H-M   'P 1'
#
loop_
_entity.id
_entity.type
_entity.pdbx_description
1 polymer ?
#
loop_
_entity_poly.entity_id
_entity_poly.type
_entity_poly.pdbx_seq_one_letter_code
_entity_poly.pdbx_strand_id
1 'polypeptide(L)' 'MLINLLQPIRINYAIFGNSDNYLHAHIAPRYASEPDEYRRNTPWSYPKSHLDGHPFDSIRDASLIQSIAQKIADLHN' A
#
# COMPACT_ATOMS: atom_id res chain seq x y z
N MET A 1 3.41 -4.50 12.61
CA MET A 1 1.95 -4.56 12.34
C MET A 1 1.66 -4.93 10.89
N LEU A 2 1.79 -4.01 9.93
CA LEU A 2 1.45 -4.25 8.52
C LEU A 2 2.26 -5.37 7.86
N ILE A 3 3.55 -5.51 8.21
CA ILE A 3 4.38 -6.62 7.71
C ILE A 3 3.76 -7.98 8.07
N ASN A 4 3.29 -8.15 9.31
CA ASN A 4 2.74 -9.43 9.75
C ASN A 4 1.34 -9.68 9.17
N LEU A 5 0.56 -8.63 8.90
CA LEU A 5 -0.78 -8.78 8.33
C LEU A 5 -0.72 -9.06 6.83
N LEU A 6 0.16 -8.36 6.10
CA LEU A 6 0.19 -8.37 4.65
C LEU A 6 1.28 -9.29 4.08
N GLN A 7 2.24 -9.72 4.90
CA GLN A 7 3.39 -10.55 4.49
C GLN A 7 4.17 -10.00 3.27
N PRO A 8 4.48 -8.69 3.21
CA PRO A 8 5.32 -8.16 2.15
C PRO A 8 6.80 -8.51 2.40
N ILE A 9 7.62 -8.48 1.35
CA ILE A 9 9.08 -8.60 1.49
C ILE A 9 9.73 -7.33 2.04
N ARG A 10 9.07 -6.18 1.87
CA ARG A 10 9.46 -4.88 2.45
C ARG A 10 8.30 -3.89 2.36
N ILE A 11 8.44 -2.75 3.04
CA ILE A 11 7.52 -1.62 2.92
C ILE A 11 8.29 -0.42 2.36
N ASN A 12 7.73 0.26 1.37
CA ASN A 12 8.18 1.58 0.96
C ASN A 12 7.41 2.66 1.73
N TYR A 13 8.13 3.63 2.28
CA TYR A 13 7.60 4.82 2.92
C TYR A 13 8.00 6.03 2.08
N ALA A 14 7.04 6.86 1.71
CA ALA A 14 7.30 8.06 0.92
C ALA A 14 6.46 9.23 1.42
N ILE A 15 7.08 10.42 1.48
CA ILE A 15 6.41 11.67 1.78
C ILE A 15 6.69 12.58 0.59
N PHE A 16 5.65 12.88 -0.18
CA PHE A 16 5.67 13.80 -1.31
C PHE A 16 4.66 14.92 -1.05
N GLY A 17 4.53 15.85 -1.99
CA GLY A 17 3.58 16.97 -1.90
C GLY A 17 3.31 17.64 -3.24
N ASN A 18 3.48 16.90 -4.34
CA ASN A 18 3.37 17.47 -5.68
C ASN A 18 1.90 17.69 -6.10
N SER A 19 1.00 16.82 -5.67
CA SER A 19 -0.43 16.84 -6.04
C SER A 19 -1.31 17.50 -4.97
N ASP A 20 -1.05 17.18 -3.70
CA ASP A 20 -1.82 17.64 -2.55
C ASP A 20 -0.93 18.46 -1.61
N ASN A 21 -1.48 19.56 -1.09
CA ASN A 21 -0.73 20.56 -0.30
C ASN A 21 -0.77 20.32 1.23
N TYR A 22 -1.28 19.19 1.69
CA TYR A 22 -1.26 18.79 3.09
C TYR A 22 -0.24 17.67 3.33
N LEU A 23 0.36 17.64 4.52
CA LEU A 23 1.32 16.59 4.89
C LEU A 23 0.62 15.23 4.91
N HIS A 24 1.12 14.30 4.11
CA HIS A 24 0.67 12.92 4.09
C HIS A 24 1.85 12.00 3.77
N ALA A 25 1.73 10.73 4.17
CA ALA A 25 2.71 9.70 3.88
C ALA A 25 2.04 8.55 3.14
N HIS A 26 2.74 7.99 2.16
CA HIS A 26 2.37 6.75 1.50
C HIS A 26 3.11 5.58 2.15
N ILE A 27 2.37 4.53 2.46
CA ILE A 27 2.89 3.26 2.99
C ILE A 27 2.51 2.17 2.00
N ALA A 28 3.51 1.68 1.24
CA ALA A 28 3.28 0.75 0.14
C ALA A 28 3.96 -0.60 0.42
N PRO A 29 3.21 -1.68 0.72
CA PRO A 29 3.77 -3.03 0.83
C PRO A 29 4.27 -3.51 -0.53
N ARG A 30 5.44 -4.16 -0.55
CA ARG A 30 6.06 -4.71 -1.77
C ARG A 30 6.19 -6.22 -1.65
N TYR A 31 5.95 -6.94 -2.74
CA TYR A 31 5.83 -8.39 -2.78
C TYR A 31 6.89 -9.03 -3.69
N ALA A 32 7.26 -10.27 -3.39
CA ALA A 32 8.19 -11.04 -4.22
C ALA A 32 7.62 -11.35 -5.61
N SER A 33 6.29 -11.38 -5.74
CA SER A 33 5.56 -11.65 -6.98
C SER A 33 5.52 -10.46 -7.95
N GLU A 34 5.95 -9.27 -7.52
CA GLU A 34 6.03 -8.11 -8.41
C GLU A 34 7.10 -8.34 -9.50
N PRO A 35 6.83 -7.95 -10.77
CA PRO A 35 7.82 -8.02 -11.84
C PRO A 35 9.09 -7.26 -11.46
N ASP A 36 10.26 -7.83 -11.72
CA ASP A 36 11.55 -7.29 -11.29
C ASP A 36 11.81 -5.85 -11.77
N GLU A 37 11.30 -5.50 -12.96
CA GLU A 37 11.37 -4.16 -13.55
C GLU A 37 10.66 -3.08 -12.70
N TYR A 38 9.63 -3.42 -11.94
CA TYR A 38 8.90 -2.49 -11.07
C TYR A 38 9.23 -2.72 -9.60
N ARG A 39 9.50 -3.97 -9.21
CA ARG A 39 9.81 -4.38 -7.84
C ARG A 39 11.03 -3.66 -7.27
N ARG A 40 11.94 -3.14 -8.09
CA ARG A 40 13.13 -2.38 -7.63
C ARG A 40 12.96 -0.86 -7.69
N ASN A 41 11.86 -0.38 -8.25
CA ASN A 41 11.54 1.03 -8.45
C ASN A 41 10.49 1.52 -7.44
N THR A 42 10.03 2.77 -7.58
CA THR A 42 8.97 3.35 -6.74
C THR A 42 7.63 2.64 -6.97
N PRO A 43 6.69 2.65 -6.00
CA PRO A 43 5.35 2.07 -6.19
C PRO A 43 4.57 2.60 -7.41
N TRP A 44 4.92 3.79 -7.88
CA TRP A 44 4.27 4.45 -9.03
C TRP A 44 4.96 4.20 -10.37
N SER A 45 5.98 3.32 -10.43
CA SER A 45 6.70 3.04 -11.68
C SER A 45 5.93 2.14 -12.66
N TYR A 46 4.81 1.57 -12.24
CA TYR A 46 3.97 0.71 -13.08
C TYR A 46 3.31 1.52 -14.21
N PRO A 47 3.03 0.91 -15.38
CA PRO A 47 2.24 1.53 -16.42
C PRO A 47 0.87 1.97 -15.89
N LYS A 48 0.36 3.10 -16.38
CA LYS A 48 -0.93 3.65 -15.95
C LYS A 48 -2.08 2.63 -16.07
N SER A 49 -2.09 1.82 -17.13
CA SER A 49 -3.08 0.75 -17.32
C SER A 49 -3.07 -0.31 -16.21
N HIS A 50 -1.91 -0.59 -15.61
CA HIS A 50 -1.81 -1.51 -14.48
C HIS A 50 -2.37 -0.89 -13.19
N LEU A 51 -2.02 0.38 -12.94
CA LEU A 51 -2.49 1.13 -11.76
C LEU A 51 -4.01 1.34 -11.80
N ASP A 52 -4.55 1.71 -12.96
CA ASP A 52 -5.98 1.93 -13.14
C ASP A 52 -6.78 0.60 -13.22
N GLY A 53 -6.10 -0.53 -13.44
CA GLY A 53 -6.71 -1.85 -13.62
C GLY A 53 -7.24 -2.50 -12.32
N HIS A 54 -6.92 -1.92 -11.17
CA HIS A 54 -7.32 -2.44 -9.86
C HIS A 54 -8.06 -1.37 -9.05
N PRO A 55 -9.24 -0.92 -9.49
CA PRO A 55 -10.00 0.09 -8.77
C PRO A 55 -10.42 -0.47 -7.40
N PHE A 56 -10.50 0.45 -6.43
CA PHE A 56 -11.05 0.16 -5.12
C PHE A 56 -12.48 -0.39 -5.25
N ASP A 57 -12.77 -1.44 -4.48
CA ASP A 57 -14.10 -2.04 -4.40
C ASP A 57 -14.47 -2.23 -2.92
N SER A 58 -15.55 -1.57 -2.50
CA SER A 58 -15.92 -1.52 -1.08
C SER A 58 -16.37 -2.86 -0.51
N ILE A 59 -16.78 -3.82 -1.34
CA ILE A 59 -17.21 -5.15 -0.89
C ILE A 59 -15.98 -6.08 -0.81
N ARG A 60 -15.20 -6.14 -1.88
CA ARG A 60 -13.98 -6.96 -1.95
C ARG A 60 -12.95 -6.54 -0.90
N ASP A 61 -12.76 -5.23 -0.72
CA ASP A 61 -11.66 -4.70 0.09
C ASP A 61 -12.04 -4.52 1.57
N ALA A 62 -13.32 -4.72 1.94
CA ALA A 62 -13.86 -4.50 3.30
C ALA A 62 -13.11 -5.30 4.38
N SER A 63 -12.87 -6.59 4.14
CA SER A 63 -12.23 -7.47 5.13
C SER A 63 -10.80 -7.02 5.44
N LEU A 64 -10.07 -6.57 4.42
CA LEU A 64 -8.71 -6.06 4.59
C LEU A 64 -8.71 -4.74 5.36
N ILE A 65 -9.62 -3.82 5.04
CA ILE A 65 -9.79 -2.54 5.76
C ILE A 65 -10.05 -2.82 7.24
N GLN A 66 -10.99 -3.73 7.56
CA GLN A 66 -11.32 -4.06 8.95
C GLN A 66 -10.12 -4.66 9.69
N SER A 67 -9.35 -5.53 9.04
CA SER A 67 -8.16 -6.14 9.62
C SER A 67 -7.06 -5.10 9.92
N ILE A 68 -6.86 -4.14 9.02
CA ILE A 68 -5.91 -3.04 9.23
C ILE A 68 -6.39 -2.16 10.38
N ALA A 69 -7.67 -1.77 10.39
CA ALA A 69 -8.25 -0.92 11.43
C ALA A 69 -8.12 -1.55 12.82
N GLN A 70 -8.43 -2.85 12.96
CA GLN A 70 -8.27 -3.56 14.23
C GLN A 70 -6.81 -3.56 14.68
N LYS A 71 -5.87 -3.84 13.77
CA LYS A 71 -4.46 -3.85 14.12
C LYS A 71 -3.94 -2.49 14.58
N ILE A 72 -4.47 -1.39 14.02
CA ILE A 72 -4.14 -0.04 14.49
C ILE A 72 -4.71 0.20 15.88
N ALA A 73 -5.97 -0.21 16.13
CA ALA A 73 -6.59 -0.08 17.46
C ALA A 73 -5.80 -0.85 18.54
N ASP A 74 -5.30 -2.04 18.19
CA ASP A 74 -4.48 -2.86 19.10
C ASP A 74 -3.14 -2.18 19.49
N LEU A 75 -2.64 -1.19 18.74
CA LEU A 75 -1.40 -0.48 19.10
C LEU A 75 -1.57 0.54 20.22
N HIS A 76 -2.81 0.92 20.53
CA HIS A 76 -3.14 1.93 21.54
C HIS A 76 -3.63 1.34 22.87
N ASN A 77 -3.66 0.00 22.98
CA ASN A 77 -3.95 -0.74 24.21
C ASN A 77 -2.68 -1.36 24.78
#